data_AF-A0A229VYC1-F1
#
_entry.id   AF-A0A229VYC1-F1
#
_cell.length_a   1.000
_cell.length_b   1.000
_cell.length_c   1.000
_cell.angle_alpha   90.00
_cell.angle_beta   90.00
_cell.angle_gamma   90.00
#
_symmetry.space_group_name_H-M   'P 1'
#
loop_
_entity.id
_entity.type
_entity.pdbx_description
1 polymer ?
#
loop_
_entity_poly.entity_id
_entity_poly.type
_entity_poly.pdbx_seq_one_letter_code
_entity_poly.pdbx_strand_id
1 'polypeptide(L)'
;MNWTRNRSRSIRREVTFTPEEWADVRETYELWSRGRGAGASFGGFAREIMTNGSVKVIEPTWDPELTLRQLRPIGVNVNQIARRVNAADTASMAAVAELRAEMNDLIDTVGRMCSEYRITVREA
;
A
#
# COMPACT_ATOMS: atom_id res chain seq x y z
N MET A 1 -22.84 25.84 29.91
CA MET A 1 -23.55 24.57 30.13
C MET A 1 -22.58 23.44 29.81
N ASN A 2 -22.13 22.65 30.79
CA ASN A 2 -21.04 21.69 30.60
C ASN A 2 -21.59 20.38 30.00
N TRP A 3 -21.64 20.31 28.66
CA TRP A 3 -22.19 19.19 27.88
C TRP A 3 -21.58 17.81 28.21
N THR A 4 -20.43 17.79 28.92
CA THR A 4 -19.67 16.59 29.26
C THR A 4 -20.08 15.92 30.58
N ARG A 5 -20.76 16.61 31.51
CA ARG A 5 -21.14 15.98 32.79
C ARG A 5 -22.19 14.90 32.56
N ASN A 6 -21.87 13.67 33.00
CA ASN A 6 -22.75 12.50 33.04
C ASN A 6 -23.08 11.82 31.70
N ARG A 7 -22.25 11.99 30.66
CA ARG A 7 -22.38 11.23 29.40
C ARG A 7 -21.33 10.12 29.31
N SER A 8 -21.75 8.93 28.90
CA SER A 8 -20.86 7.79 28.62
C SER A 8 -19.91 8.02 27.44
N ARG A 9 -20.20 8.99 26.57
CA ARG A 9 -19.39 9.37 25.41
C ARG A 9 -19.08 10.87 25.49
N SER A 10 -18.03 11.23 26.24
CA SER A 10 -17.65 12.61 26.54
C SER A 10 -16.63 13.21 25.56
N ILE A 11 -15.94 12.37 24.77
CA ILE A 11 -14.95 12.80 23.79
C ILE A 11 -15.64 13.11 22.45
N ARG A 12 -15.40 14.31 21.93
CA ARG A 12 -15.82 14.74 20.57
C ARG A 12 -14.60 14.85 19.66
N ARG A 13 -14.78 14.39 18.42
CA ARG A 13 -13.83 14.53 17.32
C ARG A 13 -14.58 15.05 16.11
N GLU A 14 -13.93 15.89 15.33
CA GLU A 14 -14.47 16.47 14.11
C GLU A 14 -13.57 16.08 12.96
N VAL A 15 -14.18 15.72 11.83
CA VAL A 15 -13.51 15.32 10.60
C VAL A 15 -14.19 16.06 9.47
N THR A 16 -13.40 16.67 8.60
CA THR A 16 -13.86 17.36 7.39
C THR A 16 -13.66 16.46 6.19
N PHE A 17 -14.58 16.51 5.23
CA PHE A 17 -14.54 15.74 3.99
C PHE A 17 -14.66 16.70 2.80
N THR A 18 -14.06 16.32 1.67
CA THR A 18 -14.46 16.91 0.39
C THR A 18 -15.87 16.43 0.01
N PRO A 19 -16.56 17.09 -0.95
CA PRO A 19 -17.86 16.63 -1.43
C PRO A 19 -17.85 15.19 -1.96
N GLU A 20 -16.76 14.79 -2.63
CA GLU A 20 -16.56 13.46 -3.19
C GLU A 20 -16.40 12.41 -2.08
N GLU A 21 -15.49 12.66 -1.14
CA GLU A 21 -15.30 11.77 0.02
C GLU A 21 -16.60 11.62 0.83
N TRP A 22 -17.38 12.69 0.94
CA TRP A 22 -18.66 12.67 1.65
C TRP A 22 -19.74 11.87 0.92
N ALA A 23 -19.69 11.80 -0.42
CA ALA A 23 -20.62 10.98 -1.19
C ALA A 23 -20.41 9.49 -0.88
N ASP A 24 -19.15 9.04 -0.88
CA ASP A 24 -18.78 7.65 -0.58
C ASP A 24 -19.16 7.25 0.85
N VAL A 25 -18.89 8.13 1.81
CA VAL A 25 -19.26 7.93 3.22
C VAL A 25 -20.78 7.83 3.38
N ARG A 26 -21.54 8.65 2.64
CA ARG A 26 -23.00 8.66 2.70
C ARG A 26 -23.60 7.39 2.13
N GLU A 27 -23.12 6.91 0.99
CA GLU A 27 -23.59 5.66 0.40
C GLU A 27 -23.38 4.49 1.38
N THR A 28 -22.19 4.43 1.99
CA THR A 28 -21.87 3.39 2.99
C THR A 28 -22.77 3.49 4.22
N TYR A 29 -23.04 4.71 4.71
CA TYR A 29 -23.96 4.93 5.83
C TYR A 29 -25.40 4.50 5.50
N GLU A 30 -25.89 4.82 4.30
CA GLU A 30 -27.24 4.43 3.87
C GLU A 30 -27.39 2.91 3.86
N LEU A 31 -26.42 2.19 3.29
CA LEU A 31 -26.38 0.73 3.32
C LEU A 31 -26.37 0.18 4.75
N TRP A 32 -25.53 0.73 5.62
CA TRP A 32 -25.45 0.34 7.03
C TRP A 32 -26.76 0.60 7.80
N SER A 33 -27.47 1.68 7.47
CA SER A 33 -28.72 2.09 8.11
C SER A 33 -29.92 1.23 7.73
N ARG A 34 -29.95 0.67 6.51
CA ARG A 34 -31.07 -0.15 5.99
C ARG A 34 -31.39 -1.34 6.91
N GLY A 35 -30.37 -1.94 7.53
CA GLY A 35 -30.54 -3.06 8.45
C GLY A 35 -30.94 -2.68 9.89
N ARG A 36 -30.99 -1.39 10.23
CA ARG A 36 -31.13 -0.90 11.62
C ARG A 36 -32.37 -0.02 11.86
N GLY A 37 -33.06 0.40 10.80
CA GLY A 37 -34.30 1.17 10.88
C GLY A 37 -34.16 2.45 11.70
N ALA A 38 -35.17 2.75 12.53
CA ALA A 38 -35.27 4.01 13.28
C ALA A 38 -34.15 4.26 14.33
N GLY A 39 -33.34 3.25 14.65
CA GLY A 39 -32.18 3.38 15.54
C GLY A 39 -30.88 3.81 14.83
N ALA A 40 -30.90 3.91 13.50
CA ALA A 40 -29.72 4.28 12.73
C ALA A 40 -29.36 5.76 12.96
N SER A 41 -28.13 6.01 13.36
CA SER A 41 -27.57 7.36 13.46
C SER A 41 -26.16 7.36 12.89
N PHE A 42 -25.78 8.46 12.24
CA PHE A 42 -24.43 8.62 11.70
C PHE A 42 -23.35 8.48 12.78
N GLY A 43 -23.60 8.99 13.98
CA GLY A 43 -22.69 8.81 15.12
C GLY A 43 -22.61 7.35 15.62
N GLY A 44 -23.61 6.51 15.37
CA GLY A 44 -23.53 5.06 15.58
C GLY A 44 -22.68 4.38 14.53
N PHE A 45 -22.96 4.67 13.26
CA PHE A 45 -22.20 4.20 12.11
C PHE A 45 -20.70 4.53 12.22
N ALA A 46 -20.37 5.80 12.42
CA ALA A 46 -18.99 6.26 12.50
C ALA A 46 -18.23 5.55 13.63
N ARG A 47 -18.87 5.34 14.79
CA ARG A 47 -18.24 4.59 15.90
C ARG A 47 -18.06 3.12 15.57
N GLU A 48 -19.04 2.48 14.94
CA GLU A 48 -18.93 1.08 14.55
C GLU A 48 -17.80 0.88 13.54
N ILE A 49 -17.71 1.74 12.51
CA ILE A 49 -16.61 1.68 11.53
C ILE A 49 -15.25 2.03 12.16
N MET A 50 -15.17 3.01 13.06
CA MET A 50 -13.90 3.37 13.70
C MET A 50 -13.45 2.36 14.77
N THR A 51 -14.38 1.62 15.38
CA THR A 51 -14.05 0.64 16.45
C THR A 51 -13.88 -0.77 15.87
N ASN A 52 -14.74 -1.15 14.93
CA ASN A 52 -14.75 -2.50 14.32
C ASN A 52 -14.06 -2.51 12.94
N GLY A 53 -13.62 -1.35 12.45
CA GLY A 53 -12.87 -1.26 11.21
C GLY A 53 -11.54 -1.99 11.36
N SER A 54 -11.22 -2.84 10.39
CA SER A 54 -9.92 -3.50 10.36
C SER A 54 -8.85 -2.53 9.87
N VAL A 55 -7.71 -2.49 10.56
CA VAL A 55 -6.51 -1.84 10.03
C VAL A 55 -5.80 -2.87 9.16
N LYS A 56 -5.77 -2.62 7.85
CA LYS A 56 -4.92 -3.38 6.93
C LYS A 56 -3.49 -2.86 7.07
N VAL A 57 -2.63 -3.62 7.74
CA VAL A 57 -1.20 -3.33 7.74
C VAL A 57 -0.57 -4.10 6.59
N ILE A 58 0.03 -3.36 5.65
CA ILE A 58 0.83 -3.93 4.57
C ILE A 58 2.26 -3.98 5.10
N GLU A 59 2.69 -5.14 5.61
CA GLU A 59 4.08 -5.37 5.96
C GLU A 59 4.75 -6.12 4.80
N PRO A 60 5.68 -5.50 4.06
CA PRO A 60 6.54 -6.25 3.16
C PRO A 60 7.37 -7.23 4.00
N THR A 61 7.40 -8.50 3.59
CA THR A 61 8.20 -9.58 4.21
C THR A 61 9.70 -9.44 3.95
N TRP A 62 10.10 -8.44 3.17
CA TRP A 62 11.47 -8.14 2.78
C TRP A 62 11.84 -6.71 3.17
N ASP A 63 13.11 -6.50 3.53
CA ASP A 63 13.68 -5.18 3.82
C ASP A 63 13.94 -4.43 2.50
N PRO A 64 13.19 -3.34 2.21
CA PRO A 64 13.36 -2.61 0.97
C PRO A 64 14.73 -1.97 0.79
N GLU A 65 15.39 -1.57 1.89
CA GLU A 65 16.73 -0.99 1.83
C GLU A 65 17.77 -2.04 1.49
N LEU A 66 17.65 -3.25 2.06
CA LEU A 66 18.51 -4.38 1.74
C LEU A 66 18.37 -4.79 0.27
N THR A 67 17.15 -4.84 -0.25
CA THR A 67 16.88 -5.14 -1.67
C THR A 67 17.49 -4.10 -2.59
N LEU A 68 17.28 -2.81 -2.32
CA LEU A 68 17.86 -1.74 -3.12
C LEU A 68 19.40 -1.78 -3.13
N ARG A 69 20.00 -2.15 -2.00
CA ARG A 69 21.46 -2.31 -1.88
C ARG A 69 21.98 -3.45 -2.77
N GLN A 70 21.23 -4.54 -2.90
CA GLN A 70 21.60 -5.68 -3.77
C GLN A 70 21.39 -5.37 -5.26
N LEU A 71 20.39 -4.57 -5.61
CA LEU A 71 20.12 -4.20 -7.02
C LEU A 71 21.12 -3.16 -7.57
N ARG A 72 21.65 -2.27 -6.74
CA ARG A 72 22.55 -1.18 -7.16
C ARG A 72 23.77 -1.65 -7.98
N PRO A 73 24.56 -2.66 -7.55
CA PRO A 73 25.69 -3.15 -8.32
C PRO A 73 25.31 -3.69 -9.70
N ILE A 74 24.14 -4.31 -9.84
CA ILE A 74 23.67 -4.86 -11.11
C ILE A 74 23.34 -3.72 -12.09
N GLY A 75 22.67 -2.67 -11.62
CA GLY A 75 22.45 -1.46 -12.41
C GLY A 75 23.76 -0.79 -12.85
N VAL A 76 24.79 -0.80 -12.00
CA VAL A 76 26.13 -0.30 -12.34
C VAL A 76 26.76 -1.13 -13.47
N ASN A 77 26.70 -2.47 -13.38
CA ASN A 77 27.25 -3.37 -14.40
C ASN A 77 26.54 -3.20 -15.76
N VAL A 78 25.21 -3.10 -15.76
CA VAL A 78 24.41 -2.82 -16.98
C VAL A 78 24.87 -1.51 -17.63
N ASN A 79 25.02 -0.44 -16.84
CA ASN A 79 25.44 0.87 -17.34
C ASN A 79 26.88 0.85 -17.89
N GLN A 80 27.77 0.04 -17.30
CA GLN A 80 29.12 -0.16 -17.81
C GLN A 80 29.13 -0.89 -19.16
N ILE A 81 28.30 -1.92 -19.32
CA ILE A 81 28.17 -2.64 -20.59
C ILE A 81 27.59 -1.70 -21.66
N ALA A 82 26.55 -0.94 -21.34
CA ALA A 82 25.99 0.05 -22.23
C ALA A 82 27.04 1.09 -22.68
N ARG A 83 27.86 1.60 -21.75
CA ARG A 83 28.97 2.49 -22.09
C ARG A 83 30.02 1.84 -22.99
N ARG A 84 30.40 0.58 -22.74
CA ARG A 84 31.38 -0.14 -23.58
C ARG A 84 30.84 -0.35 -25.00
N VAL A 85 29.57 -0.73 -25.13
CA VAL A 85 28.90 -0.87 -26.43
C VAL A 85 28.87 0.46 -27.17
N ASN A 86 28.47 1.55 -26.49
CA ASN A 86 28.43 2.89 -27.09
C ASN A 86 29.83 3.40 -27.49
N ALA A 87 30.90 2.98 -26.78
CA ALA A 87 32.27 3.40 -27.05
C ALA A 87 32.96 2.57 -28.14
N ALA A 88 32.59 1.30 -28.31
CA ALA A 88 33.20 0.38 -29.27
C ALA A 88 32.44 0.28 -30.61
N ASP A 89 31.29 0.94 -30.74
CA ASP A 89 30.32 0.88 -31.85
C ASP A 89 29.92 -0.56 -32.27
N THR A 90 30.24 -1.54 -31.43
CA THR A 90 30.02 -2.97 -31.66
C THR A 90 29.82 -3.67 -30.31
N ALA A 91 28.66 -4.31 -30.15
CA ALA A 91 28.38 -5.20 -29.02
C ALA A 91 28.69 -6.64 -29.44
N SER A 92 29.51 -7.37 -28.67
CA SER A 92 29.64 -8.81 -28.92
C SER A 92 28.33 -9.51 -28.55
N MET A 93 27.86 -10.42 -29.40
CA MET A 93 26.63 -11.18 -29.16
C MET A 93 26.67 -11.97 -27.85
N ALA A 94 27.86 -12.40 -27.43
CA ALA A 94 28.09 -13.06 -26.14
C ALA A 94 27.83 -12.12 -24.95
N ALA A 95 28.33 -10.88 -25.00
CA ALA A 95 28.13 -9.90 -23.93
C ALA A 95 26.65 -9.48 -23.79
N VAL A 96 25.93 -9.40 -24.92
CA VAL A 96 24.49 -9.12 -24.92
C VAL A 96 23.69 -10.29 -24.36
N ALA A 97 24.07 -11.53 -24.70
CA ALA A 97 23.40 -12.73 -24.21
C ALA A 97 23.60 -12.92 -22.69
N GLU A 98 24.80 -12.66 -22.19
CA GLU A 98 25.14 -12.76 -20.76
C GLU A 98 24.41 -11.69 -19.93
N LEU A 99 24.39 -10.44 -20.40
CA LEU A 99 23.62 -9.36 -19.77
C LEU A 99 22.12 -9.66 -19.72
N ARG A 100 21.59 -10.24 -20.80
CA ARG A 100 20.17 -10.62 -20.89
C ARG A 100 19.83 -11.74 -19.90
N ALA A 101 20.73 -12.69 -19.70
CA ALA A 101 20.54 -13.76 -18.72
C ALA A 101 20.51 -13.21 -17.29
N GLU A 102 21.46 -12.35 -16.91
CA GLU A 102 21.46 -11.72 -15.58
C GLU A 102 20.24 -10.83 -15.34
N MET A 103 19.78 -10.09 -16.37
CA MET A 103 18.55 -9.29 -16.28
C MET A 103 17.31 -10.16 -16.07
N ASN A 104 17.20 -11.31 -16.72
CA ASN A 104 16.05 -12.19 -16.56
C ASN A 104 16.01 -12.80 -15.15
N ASP A 105 17.15 -13.23 -14.61
CA ASP A 105 17.24 -13.79 -13.26
C ASP A 105 16.89 -12.73 -12.17
N LEU A 106 17.27 -11.47 -12.43
CA LEU A 106 16.87 -10.34 -11.60
C LEU A 106 15.36 -10.07 -11.69
N ILE A 107 14.80 -10.05 -12.90
CA ILE A 107 13.36 -9.85 -13.11
C ILE A 107 12.55 -10.95 -12.41
N ASP A 108 12.99 -12.21 -12.50
CA ASP A 108 12.32 -13.33 -11.83
C ASP A 108 12.42 -13.24 -10.31
N THR A 109 13.58 -12.82 -9.79
CA THR A 109 13.77 -12.61 -8.36
C THR A 109 12.91 -11.47 -7.82
N VAL A 110 12.89 -10.32 -8.51
CA VAL A 110 12.02 -9.20 -8.16
C VAL A 110 10.55 -9.58 -8.31
N GLY A 111 10.20 -10.37 -9.34
CA GLY A 111 8.85 -10.89 -9.56
C GLY A 111 8.38 -11.75 -8.39
N ARG A 112 9.23 -12.67 -7.89
CA ARG A 112 8.94 -13.45 -6.69
C ARG A 112 8.79 -12.58 -5.44
N MET A 113 9.69 -11.63 -5.23
CA MET A 113 9.59 -10.69 -4.08
C MET A 113 8.30 -9.86 -4.13
N CYS A 114 7.89 -9.42 -5.32
CA CYS A 114 6.62 -8.75 -5.55
C CYS A 114 5.41 -9.68 -5.45
N SER A 115 5.59 -11.00 -5.52
CA SER A 115 4.51 -11.98 -5.32
C SER A 115 4.35 -12.39 -3.85
N GLU A 116 5.34 -12.12 -3.00
CA GLU A 116 5.40 -12.55 -1.60
C GLU A 116 4.73 -11.57 -0.60
N TYR A 117 3.83 -10.70 -1.06
CA TYR A 117 3.06 -9.86 -0.15
C TYR A 117 2.05 -10.69 0.64
N ARG A 118 2.07 -10.55 1.97
CA ARG A 118 1.01 -11.08 2.85
C ARG A 118 0.14 -9.93 3.32
N ILE A 119 -1.16 -10.04 3.06
CA ILE A 119 -2.15 -9.14 3.65
C ILE A 119 -2.51 -9.70 5.02
N THR A 120 -2.20 -8.95 6.07
CA THR A 120 -2.63 -9.29 7.42
C THR A 120 -3.71 -8.30 7.84
N VAL A 121 -4.90 -8.83 8.14
CA VAL A 121 -6.01 -8.07 8.71
C VAL A 121 -5.87 -8.14 10.23
N ARG A 122 -5.62 -7.01 10.89
CA ARG A 122 -5.72 -6.93 12.35
C ARG A 122 -7.13 -6.50 12.71
N GLU A 123 -7.81 -7.37 13.45
CA GLU A 123 -9.05 -7.03 14.16
C GLU A 123 -8.68 -6.27 15.43
N ALA A 124 -9.39 -5.18 15.71
CA ALA A 124 -9.13 -4.30 16.85
C ALA A 124 -9.70 -4.86 18.16
#